data_AF-Q3MA86-F1
#
_entry.id   AF-Q3MA86-F1
#
_cell.length_a   1.000
_cell.length_b   1.000
_cell.length_c   1.000
_cell.angle_alpha   90.00
_cell.angle_beta   90.00
_cell.angle_gamma   90.00
#
_symmetry.space_group_name_H-M   'P 1'
#
loop_
_entity.id
_entity.type
_entity.pdbx_description
1 polymer ?
#
loop_
_entity_poly.entity_id
_entity_poly.type
_entity_poly.pdbx_seq_one_letter_code
_entity_poly.pdbx_strand_id
1 'polypeptide(L)' 'MFEGRSVETKKQLLQDIIRKINEQLQISVYDIEITLLEIPKQNWGIRGVPGDELNLSYKVEV' A
#
# COMPACT_ATOMS: atom_id res chain seq x y z
N MET A 1 4.31 -1.88 2.60
CA MET A 1 3.39 -1.21 3.55
C MET A 1 3.19 -2.10 4.78
N PHE A 2 2.62 -1.59 5.88
CA PHE A 2 2.21 -2.47 6.99
C PHE A 2 1.10 -3.42 6.57
N GLU A 3 1.18 -4.66 7.04
CA GLU A 3 0.08 -5.63 6.98
C GLU A 3 -1.15 -5.16 7.78
N GLY A 4 -2.29 -5.80 7.54
CA GLY A 4 -3.53 -5.58 8.29
C GLY A 4 -4.67 -4.94 7.48
N ARG A 5 -4.42 -4.56 6.22
CA ARG A 5 -5.50 -4.07 5.34
C ARG A 5 -6.28 -5.21 4.70
N SER A 6 -7.58 -5.01 4.55
CA SER A 6 -8.52 -5.88 3.85
C SER A 6 -8.09 -6.14 2.41
N VAL A 7 -8.49 -7.31 1.89
CA VAL A 7 -8.20 -7.71 0.51
C VAL A 7 -8.87 -6.73 -0.46
N GLU A 8 -10.07 -6.26 -0.13
CA GLU A 8 -10.87 -5.31 -0.90
C GLU A 8 -10.13 -3.98 -1.04
N THR A 9 -9.61 -3.43 0.07
CA THR A 9 -8.83 -2.18 0.05
C THR A 9 -7.57 -2.31 -0.80
N LYS A 10 -6.87 -3.44 -0.73
CA LYS A 10 -5.67 -3.70 -1.53
C LYS A 10 -5.99 -3.76 -3.03
N LYS A 11 -7.07 -4.45 -3.41
CA LYS A 11 -7.54 -4.51 -4.80
C LYS A 11 -7.92 -3.13 -5.33
N GLN A 12 -8.66 -2.35 -4.53
CA GLN A 12 -9.07 -0.99 -4.90
C GLN A 12 -7.85 -0.09 -5.13
N LEU A 13 -6.83 -0.15 -4.24
CA LEU A 13 -5.59 0.59 -4.41
C LEU A 13 -4.88 0.25 -5.73
N LEU A 14 -4.75 -1.04 -6.06
CA LEU A 14 -4.09 -1.47 -7.29
C LEU A 14 -4.84 -0.97 -8.52
N GLN A 15 -6.17 -1.12 -8.54
CA GLN A 15 -7.03 -0.62 -9.63
C GLN A 15 -6.92 0.89 -9.79
N ASP A 16 -6.92 1.64 -8.69
CA ASP A 16 -6.81 3.09 -8.71
C ASP A 16 -5.47 3.59 -9.22
N ILE A 17 -4.37 2.93 -8.84
CA ILE A 17 -3.03 3.29 -9.34
C ILE A 17 -2.95 3.02 -10.85
N ILE A 18 -3.36 1.83 -11.30
CA ILE A 18 -3.34 1.47 -12.73
C ILE A 18 -4.17 2.47 -13.55
N ARG A 19 -5.39 2.76 -13.10
CA ARG A 19 -6.28 3.72 -13.75
C ARG A 19 -5.64 5.11 -13.83
N LYS A 20 -5.12 5.63 -12.71
CA LYS A 20 -4.52 6.98 -12.68
C LYS A 20 -3.29 7.10 -13.56
N ILE A 21 -2.44 6.06 -13.60
CA ILE A 21 -1.27 6.03 -14.49
C ILE A 21 -1.72 6.08 -15.95
N ASN A 22 -2.71 5.26 -16.33
CA ASN A 22 -3.25 5.28 -17.68
C ASN A 22 -3.86 6.65 -18.05
N GLU A 23 -4.71 7.21 -17.19
CA GLU A 23 -5.37 8.50 -17.43
C GLU A 23 -4.36 9.67 -17.56
N GLN A 24 -3.36 9.73 -16.67
CA GLN A 24 -2.46 10.87 -16.60
C GLN A 24 -1.26 10.77 -17.53
N LEU A 25 -0.75 9.56 -17.76
CA LEU A 25 0.49 9.33 -18.49
C LEU A 25 0.26 8.63 -19.84
N GLN A 26 -0.97 8.21 -20.13
CA GLN A 26 -1.33 7.50 -21.38
C GLN A 26 -0.55 6.18 -21.58
N ILE A 27 -0.10 5.56 -20.48
CA ILE A 27 0.53 4.24 -20.49
C ILE A 27 -0.56 3.18 -20.53
N SER A 28 -0.45 2.21 -21.44
CA SER A 28 -1.39 1.10 -21.55
C SER A 28 -1.47 0.32 -20.23
N VAL A 29 -2.68 -0.08 -19.82
CA VAL A 29 -2.86 -0.90 -18.61
C VAL A 29 -2.16 -2.26 -18.71
N TYR A 30 -1.92 -2.76 -19.93
CA TYR A 30 -1.21 -4.00 -20.19
C TYR A 30 0.31 -3.88 -19.98
N ASP A 31 0.84 -2.66 -19.92
CA ASP A 31 2.26 -2.38 -19.67
C ASP A 31 2.54 -2.09 -18.18
N ILE A 32 1.54 -2.25 -17.31
CA ILE A 32 1.63 -1.90 -15.88
C ILE A 32 1.53 -3.16 -15.03
N GLU A 33 2.60 -3.46 -14.30
CA GLU A 33 2.64 -4.51 -13.28
C GLU A 33 2.94 -3.90 -11.91
N ILE A 34 2.17 -4.27 -10.89
CA ILE A 34 2.33 -3.76 -9.52
C ILE A 34 2.31 -4.93 -8.55
N THR A 35 3.36 -5.02 -7.71
CA THR A 35 3.42 -5.97 -6.59
C THR A 35 3.28 -5.21 -5.27
N LEU A 36 2.37 -5.66 -4.42
CA LEU A 36 2.18 -5.10 -3.09
C LEU A 36 2.92 -5.94 -2.05
N LEU A 37 3.89 -5.35 -1.36
CA LEU A 37 4.61 -6.00 -0.27
C LEU A 37 4.07 -5.53 1.08
N GLU A 38 3.66 -6.48 1.91
CA GLU A 38 3.19 -6.25 3.28
C GLU A 38 4.23 -6.78 4.26
N ILE A 39 4.53 -5.98 5.29
CA ILE A 39 5.53 -6.30 6.31
C ILE A 39 4.84 -6.15 7.69
N PRO A 40 5.00 -7.12 8.61
CA PRO A 40 4.56 -6.97 9.99
C PRO A 40 5.12 -5.70 10.63
N LYS A 41 4.33 -5.02 11.47
CA LYS A 41 4.71 -3.72 12.05
C LYS A 41 6.02 -3.80 12.85
N GLN A 42 6.18 -4.85 13.65
CA GLN A 42 7.37 -5.15 14.44
C GLN A 42 8.62 -5.42 13.60
N ASN A 43 8.46 -5.74 12.32
CA ASN A 43 9.57 -6.01 11.40
C ASN A 43 9.99 -4.76 10.60
N TRP A 44 9.45 -3.58 10.92
CA TRP A 44 9.73 -2.34 10.21
C TRP A 44 10.18 -1.23 11.16
N GLY A 45 11.48 -0.89 11.14
CA GLY A 45 12.00 0.27 11.85
C GLY A 45 11.70 1.58 11.11
N ILE A 46 10.96 2.49 11.74
CA ILE A 46 10.56 3.78 11.15
C ILE A 46 10.51 4.86 12.24
N ARG A 47 10.99 6.07 11.92
CA ARG A 47 11.01 7.21 12.86
C ARG A 47 11.69 6.88 14.20
N GLY A 48 12.71 6.01 14.19
CA GLY A 48 13.51 5.65 15.36
C GLY A 48 12.93 4.55 16.25
N VAL A 49 11.79 3.95 15.90
CA VAL A 49 11.15 2.86 16.66
C VAL A 49 10.64 1.75 15.72
N PRO A 50 10.42 0.51 16.20
CA PRO A 50 9.61 -0.48 15.51
C PRO A 50 8.20 0.06 15.19
N GLY A 51 7.62 -0.39 14.08
CA GLY A 51 6.35 0.16 13.56
C GLY A 51 5.14 -0.14 14.44
N ASP A 52 5.21 -1.12 15.32
CA ASP A 52 4.20 -1.46 16.34
C ASP A 52 4.30 -0.57 17.59
N GLU A 53 5.47 0.01 17.85
CA GLU A 53 5.68 1.04 18.88
C GLU A 53 5.35 2.45 18.38
N LEU A 54 5.03 2.59 17.09
CA LEU A 54 4.72 3.87 16.48
C LEU A 54 3.26 4.29 16.74
N ASN A 55 3.06 5.46 17.34
CA ASN A 55 1.74 6.09 17.42
C ASN A 55 1.33 6.65 16.04
N LEU A 56 0.50 5.89 15.33
CA LEU A 56 -0.06 6.29 14.03
C LEU A 56 -1.29 7.19 14.19
N SER A 57 -1.39 8.22 13.36
CA SER A 57 -2.58 9.07 13.28
C SER A 57 -3.74 8.45 12.48
N TYR A 58 -3.59 7.22 12.00
CA TYR A 58 -4.54 6.51 11.15
C TYR A 58 -4.62 5.03 11.52
N LYS A 59 -5.76 4.39 11.24
CA LYS A 59 -5.94 2.94 11.42
C LYS A 59 -5.34 2.19 10.24
N VAL A 60 -4.57 1.16 10.55
CA VAL A 60 -3.99 0.26 9.55
C VAL A 60 -4.96 -0.86 9.18
N GLU A 61 -5.81 -1.27 10.13
CA GLU A 61 -6.88 -2.25 9.91
C GLU A 61 -8.11 -1.54 9.35
N VAL A 62 -8.33 -1.74 8.04
CA VAL A 62 -9.45 -1.24 7.24
C VAL A 62 -9.79 -2.24 6.16
#